data_AF-A0A1I2UQ89-F1
#
_entry.id   AF-A0A1I2UQ89-F1
#
_cell.length_a   1.000
_cell.length_b   1.000
_cell.length_c   1.000
_cell.angle_alpha   90.00
_cell.angle_beta   90.00
_cell.angle_gamma   90.00
#
_symmetry.space_group_name_H-M   'P 1'
#
loop_
_entity.id
_entity.type
_entity.pdbx_description
1 polymer ?
#
loop_
_entity_poly.entity_id
_entity_poly.type
_entity_poly.pdbx_seq_one_letter_code
_entity_poly.pdbx_strand_id
1 'polypeptide(L)' 'MALSQSELMRLLESLRRADGVEAIRVVCERILQELIEAEATEVIGAAPREHSETRTTWR' A
#
# COMPACT_ATOMS: atom_id res chain seq x y z
N MET A 1 -7.73 -4.71 -2.06
CA MET A 1 -7.74 -6.15 -1.74
C MET A 1 -6.41 -6.48 -1.08
N ALA A 2 -6.41 -6.85 0.20
CA ALA A 2 -5.17 -7.17 0.92
C ALA A 2 -4.61 -8.52 0.45
N LEU A 3 -3.30 -8.58 0.19
CA LEU A 3 -2.59 -9.81 -0.16
C LEU A 3 -2.65 -10.81 1.00
N SER A 4 -2.90 -12.09 0.70
CA SER A 4 -2.82 -13.15 1.72
C SER A 4 -1.36 -13.40 2.12
N GLN A 5 -1.15 -13.89 3.35
CA GLN A 5 0.19 -14.19 3.89
C GLN A 5 1.01 -15.12 2.98
N SER A 6 0.35 -16.07 2.30
CA SER A 6 1.01 -16.99 1.38
C SER A 6 1.45 -16.33 0.08
N GLU A 7 0.73 -15.31 -0.38
CA GLU A 7 1.09 -14.52 -1.56
C GLU A 7 2.22 -13.55 -1.25
N LEU A 8 2.22 -12.98 -0.04
CA LEU A 8 3.32 -12.17 0.48
C LEU A 8 4.64 -12.97 0.51
N MET A 9 4.61 -14.20 1.03
CA MET A 9 5.81 -15.06 1.10
C MET A 9 6.34 -15.45 -0.28
N ARG A 10 5.46 -15.77 -1.23
CA ARG A 10 5.84 -16.07 -2.62
C ARG A 10 6.47 -14.87 -3.32
N LEU A 11 5.93 -13.67 -3.07
CA LEU A 11 6.48 -12.43 -3.61
C LEU A 11 7.88 -12.19 -3.04
N LEU A 12 8.07 -12.29 -1.73
CA LEU A 12 9.37 -12.14 -1.07
C LEU A 12 10.42 -13.13 -1.58
N GLU A 13 10.02 -14.37 -1.89
CA GLU A 13 10.94 -15.36 -2.45
C GLU A 13 11.33 -15.04 -3.91
N SER A 14 10.39 -14.54 -4.71
CA SER A 14 10.69 -14.10 -6.09
C SER A 14 11.64 -12.90 -6.12
N LEU A 15 11.45 -11.96 -5.19
CA LEU A 15 12.27 -10.77 -5.03
C LEU A 15 13.68 -11.07 -4.51
N ARG A 16 13.86 -12.18 -3.78
CA ARG A 16 15.18 -12.64 -3.36
C ARG A 16 16.01 -13.22 -4.50
N ARG A 17 15.38 -13.66 -5.59
CA ARG A 17 16.07 -14.29 -6.74
C ARG A 17 16.48 -13.31 -7.85
N ALA A 18 15.91 -12.11 -7.87
CA ALA A 18 16.25 -11.04 -8.82
C ALA A 18 16.87 -9.88 -8.05
N ASP A 19 18.15 -9.55 -8.28
CA ASP A 19 18.90 -8.40 -7.71
C ASP A 19 18.27 -7.76 -6.45
N GLY A 20 18.49 -8.42 -5.30
CA GLY A 20 17.67 -8.25 -4.10
C GLY A 20 17.56 -6.83 -3.54
N VAL A 21 18.49 -5.92 -3.88
CA VAL A 21 18.41 -4.51 -3.46
C VAL A 21 17.31 -3.76 -4.22
N GLU A 22 17.22 -3.95 -5.53
CA GLU A 22 16.20 -3.31 -6.36
C GLU A 22 14.80 -3.86 -6.02
N ALA A 23 14.74 -5.17 -5.81
CA ALA A 23 13.54 -5.87 -5.39
C ALA A 23 13.03 -5.38 -4.01
N ILE A 24 13.94 -5.17 -3.06
CA ILE A 24 13.61 -4.57 -1.75
C ILE A 24 13.15 -3.12 -1.93
N ARG A 25 13.83 -2.32 -2.76
CA ARG A 25 13.45 -0.93 -3.02
C ARG A 25 12.01 -0.81 -3.51
N VAL A 26 11.65 -1.57 -4.55
CA VAL A 26 10.30 -1.56 -5.13
C VAL A 26 9.24 -1.99 -4.11
N VAL A 27 9.54 -2.98 -3.27
CA VAL A 27 8.62 -3.40 -2.19
C VAL A 27 8.48 -2.34 -1.12
N CYS A 28 9.59 -1.75 -0.67
CA CYS A 28 9.54 -0.68 0.32
C CYS A 28 8.74 0.52 -0.22
N GLU A 29 8.96 0.92 -1.46
CA GLU A 29 8.17 1.98 -2.12
C GLU A 29 6.68 1.63 -2.13
N ARG A 30 6.32 0.39 -2.49
CA ARG A 30 4.91 -0.02 -2.48
C ARG A 30 4.32 -0.03 -1.07
N ILE A 31 5.03 -0.57 -0.08
CA ILE A 31 4.56 -0.61 1.31
C ILE A 31 4.34 0.80 1.84
N LEU A 32 5.29 1.71 1.60
CA LEU A 32 5.17 3.11 2.03
C LEU A 32 3.98 3.80 1.37
N GLN A 33 3.75 3.56 0.07
CA GLN A 33 2.59 4.11 -0.62
C GLN A 33 1.26 3.63 -0.04
N GLU A 34 1.14 2.33 0.27
CA GLU A 34 -0.08 1.79 0.89
C GLU A 34 -0.32 2.35 2.30
N LEU A 35 0.75 2.57 3.08
CA LEU A 35 0.65 3.22 4.41
C LEU A 35 0.16 4.67 4.30
N ILE A 36 0.69 5.42 3.32
CA ILE A 36 0.26 6.80 3.04
C ILE A 36 -1.23 6.81 2.66
N GLU A 37 -1.67 5.90 1.79
CA GLU A 37 -3.07 5.82 1.37
C GLU A 37 -4.01 5.43 2.51
N ALA A 38 -3.58 4.54 3.41
CA ALA A 38 -4.32 4.18 4.61
C ALA A 38 -4.46 5.38 5.56
N GLU A 39 -3.36 6.06 5.87
CA GLU A 39 -3.37 7.25 6.73
C GLU A 39 -4.22 8.39 6.12
N ALA A 40 -4.07 8.62 4.81
CA ALA A 40 -4.88 9.60 4.10
C ALA A 40 -6.37 9.24 4.17
N THR A 41 -6.72 7.96 4.06
CA THR A 41 -8.11 7.50 4.16
C THR A 41 -8.67 7.73 5.57
N GLU A 42 -7.88 7.47 6.62
CA GLU A 42 -8.28 7.75 8.01
C GLU A 42 -8.48 9.24 8.26
N VAL A 43 -7.57 10.09 7.78
CA VAL A 43 -7.62 11.55 7.99
C VAL A 43 -8.70 12.21 7.12
N ILE A 44 -8.83 11.80 5.86
CA ILE A 44 -9.84 12.34 4.94
C ILE A 44 -11.23 11.77 5.28
N GLY A 45 -11.30 10.60 5.93
CA GLY A 45 -12.54 9.90 6.24
C GLY A 45 -13.19 9.23 5.02
N ALA A 46 -12.42 9.01 3.95
CA ALA A 46 -12.90 8.41 2.70
C ALA A 46 -11.74 7.92 1.81
N ALA A 47 -11.87 6.73 1.24
CA ALA A 47 -10.91 6.17 0.31
C ALA A 47 -10.98 6.85 -1.09
N PRO A 48 -10.00 6.60 -1.99
CA PRO A 48 -10.02 7.17 -3.33
C PRO A 48 -11.30 6.82 -4.11
N ARG A 49 -12.01 7.85 -4.60
CA ARG A 49 -13.30 7.75 -5.33
C ARG A 49 -14.46 7.15 -4.53
N GLU A 50 -14.29 6.82 -3.26
CA GLU A 50 -15.40 6.45 -2.38
C GLU A 50 -16.28 7.69 -2.14
N HIS A 51 -17.59 7.56 -2.05
CA HIS A 51 -18.45 8.66 -1.62
C HIS A 51 -18.77 8.48 -0.14
N SER A 52 -18.32 9.40 0.71
CA SER A 52 -18.52 9.36 2.17
C SER A 52 -18.99 10.71 2.67
N GLU A 53 -19.99 10.71 3.56
CA GLU A 53 -20.51 11.92 4.22
C GLU A 53 -19.49 12.53 5.19
N THR A 54 -18.57 11.72 5.71
CA THR A 54 -17.50 12.16 6.61
C THR A 54 -16.27 12.67 5.86
N ARG A 55 -16.30 12.72 4.51
CA ARG A 55 -15.15 13.20 3.74
C ARG A 55 -14.84 14.65 4.09
N THR A 56 -13.63 14.88 4.58
CA THR A 56 -13.11 16.24 4.77
C THR A 56 -12.66 16.82 3.43
N THR A 57 -12.94 18.10 3.21
CA THR A 57 -12.49 18.87 2.05
C THR A 57 -11.85 20.15 2.55
N TRP A 58 -10.73 20.55 1.93
CA TRP A 58 -10.13 21.84 2.22
C TRP A 58 -10.97 22.92 1.54
N ARG A 59 -11.40 23.94 2.30
CA ARG A 59 -12.19 25.09 1.83
C ARG A 59 -11.37 26.36 1.92
#